data_AF-A0A4R5GXE2-F1
#
_entry.id   AF-A0A4R5GXE2-F1
#
_cell.length_a   1.000
_cell.length_b   1.000
_cell.length_c   1.000
_cell.angle_alpha   90.00
_cell.angle_beta   90.00
_cell.angle_gamma   90.00
#
_symmetry.space_group_name_H-M   'P 1'
#
loop_
_entity.id
_entity.type
_entity.pdbx_description
1 polymer ?
#
loop_
_entity_poly.entity_id
_entity_poly.type
_entity_poly.pdbx_seq_one_letter_code
_entity_poly.pdbx_strand_id
1 'polypeptide(L)'
;MSQIEGPDDSQQDAIETQTNSSEGIEQDSKDMQRVRDLLLGNNRDVVTSPVKQDARSIVSEVFSEALFDRQKKDGSVDQVILPLVENSVENSINNHREQFVGYLYPLVGSLVRKSVTAFISEFLEKTNELIENSFTIKGLKWRYRAWRAGVSFSEYAASQTFQFRVKQVLLIHRKTGLLLKSVAQDHQLNDNADLVSSMLGAINDFVSDSFTSDSKDEEQNLGVVKTDNFTLLIKQGPYALLVAAVNGNESPHFNEQLQTTLEQIHRLYLNELVEFDGDDVPFDSCEKPLRDCLINELKPELETKQKQPWIAIILAFAGIVALLYYLVLWWQNESLVSEIKKASPPAGVIIRTIEQDGVNGLSLEALRDPQSTPIEEWLQQFKIGERTTQIKQELYLSAAPQMIQLRVESALSSFSGINTSWNGQVLSLSGLVTVTEYNDLQRRIEAIPGFKESFTLNMRNVSVKGEQTVNVTTQQQQLYQNALAEVQQIQFDFPVATTVLDRTQIEKVQNLADKIKELMLLAEINQYTMGVIVIGTADSVGASGTNTELSQARAEHVKSLLVEKEVASNEIMAVGIGKVELAQVATTARKVLINVVYHQNTLGHTEREGN
;
A
#
# COMPACT_ATOMS: atom_id res chain seq x y z
N MET A 1 -89.65 -24.97 -29.21
CA MET A 1 -91.09 -24.98 -29.56
C MET A 1 -91.22 -24.29 -30.91
N SER A 2 -91.37 -25.11 -31.96
CA SER A 2 -92.12 -24.89 -33.22
C SER A 2 -91.89 -23.66 -34.13
N GLN A 3 -91.82 -24.00 -35.44
CA GLN A 3 -92.18 -23.26 -36.68
C GLN A 3 -91.07 -22.45 -37.37
N ILE A 4 -90.50 -22.91 -38.50
CA ILE A 4 -90.99 -23.14 -39.90
C ILE A 4 -91.07 -21.84 -40.71
N GLU A 5 -90.22 -21.72 -41.74
CA GLU A 5 -90.54 -21.28 -43.11
C GLU A 5 -89.40 -21.69 -44.09
N GLY A 6 -89.75 -22.14 -45.31
CA GLY A 6 -88.84 -22.55 -46.40
C GLY A 6 -88.22 -21.36 -47.17
N PRO A 7 -87.74 -21.45 -48.44
CA PRO A 7 -88.09 -22.41 -49.53
C PRO A 7 -86.90 -22.88 -50.43
N ASP A 8 -87.14 -23.69 -51.48
CA ASP A 8 -86.94 -23.32 -52.93
C ASP A 8 -86.53 -24.45 -53.90
N ASP A 9 -87.08 -24.35 -55.11
CA ASP A 9 -87.35 -25.35 -56.16
C ASP A 9 -86.19 -25.51 -57.18
N SER A 10 -84.95 -25.65 -56.71
CA SER A 10 -83.75 -25.57 -57.58
C SER A 10 -82.93 -26.86 -57.71
N GLN A 11 -83.46 -28.01 -57.29
CA GLN A 11 -82.70 -29.27 -57.24
C GLN A 11 -83.20 -30.41 -58.16
N GLN A 12 -84.20 -30.20 -59.01
CA GLN A 12 -84.67 -31.23 -59.97
C GLN A 12 -84.20 -31.03 -61.42
N ASP A 13 -83.81 -29.83 -61.85
CA ASP A 13 -83.29 -29.59 -63.22
C ASP A 13 -81.81 -29.99 -63.41
N ALA A 14 -81.06 -30.26 -62.34
CA ALA A 14 -79.62 -30.55 -62.42
C ALA A 14 -79.26 -32.02 -62.72
N ILE A 15 -80.22 -32.95 -62.61
CA ILE A 15 -79.96 -34.40 -62.75
C ILE A 15 -80.26 -34.91 -64.18
N GLU A 16 -81.15 -34.27 -64.95
CA GLU A 16 -81.40 -34.64 -66.35
C GLU A 16 -80.34 -34.09 -67.34
N THR A 17 -79.53 -33.10 -66.96
CA THR A 17 -78.50 -32.51 -67.83
C THR A 17 -77.16 -33.28 -67.84
N GLN A 18 -76.90 -34.14 -66.85
CA GLN A 18 -75.64 -34.89 -66.74
C GLN A 18 -75.62 -36.24 -67.49
N THR A 19 -76.79 -36.81 -67.80
CA THR A 19 -76.88 -38.09 -68.54
C THR A 19 -76.79 -37.91 -70.06
N ASN A 20 -77.24 -36.77 -70.61
CA ASN A 20 -77.14 -36.47 -72.05
C ASN A 20 -75.75 -36.00 -72.50
N SER A 21 -74.90 -35.50 -71.59
CA SER A 21 -73.56 -35.00 -71.93
C SER A 21 -72.50 -36.11 -71.97
N SER A 22 -72.73 -37.23 -71.28
CA SER A 22 -71.80 -38.37 -71.24
C SER A 22 -71.92 -39.29 -72.46
N GLU A 23 -73.11 -39.47 -73.03
CA GLU A 23 -73.30 -40.19 -74.31
C GLU A 23 -72.73 -39.41 -75.52
N GLY A 24 -72.80 -38.07 -75.51
CA GLY A 24 -72.26 -37.22 -76.57
C GLY A 24 -70.72 -37.23 -76.65
N ILE A 25 -70.03 -37.26 -75.50
CA ILE A 25 -68.56 -37.26 -75.44
C ILE A 25 -67.98 -38.62 -75.91
N GLU A 26 -68.67 -39.72 -75.63
CA GLU A 26 -68.23 -41.06 -76.06
C GLU A 26 -68.43 -41.29 -77.57
N GLN A 27 -69.47 -40.70 -78.14
CA GLN A 27 -69.75 -40.70 -79.58
C GLN A 27 -68.74 -39.82 -80.34
N ASP A 28 -68.49 -38.59 -79.87
CA ASP A 28 -67.49 -37.67 -80.45
C ASP A 28 -66.07 -38.24 -80.41
N SER A 29 -65.71 -38.95 -79.33
CA SER A 29 -64.42 -39.63 -79.20
C SER A 29 -64.24 -40.75 -80.24
N LYS A 30 -65.30 -41.55 -80.46
CA LYS A 30 -65.30 -42.63 -81.46
C LYS A 30 -65.28 -42.07 -82.89
N ASP A 31 -66.00 -41.00 -83.16
CA ASP A 31 -66.02 -40.35 -84.47
C ASP A 31 -64.69 -39.66 -84.77
N MET A 32 -64.05 -39.01 -83.78
CA MET A 32 -62.71 -38.45 -83.91
C MET A 32 -61.60 -39.50 -84.06
N GLN A 33 -61.75 -40.69 -83.46
CA GLN A 33 -60.85 -41.81 -83.71
C GLN A 33 -61.03 -42.34 -85.14
N ARG A 34 -62.28 -42.42 -85.63
CA ARG A 34 -62.60 -42.89 -86.97
C ARG A 34 -62.09 -41.95 -88.07
N VAL A 35 -62.20 -40.63 -87.85
CA VAL A 35 -61.62 -39.61 -88.73
C VAL A 35 -60.09 -39.69 -88.75
N ARG A 36 -59.46 -39.94 -87.59
CA ARG A 36 -58.00 -40.07 -87.47
C ARG A 36 -57.46 -41.31 -88.17
N ASP A 37 -58.19 -42.42 -88.09
CA ASP A 37 -57.83 -43.67 -88.77
C ASP A 37 -58.09 -43.58 -90.29
N LEU A 38 -59.09 -42.81 -90.73
CA LEU A 38 -59.33 -42.50 -92.15
C LEU A 38 -58.27 -41.56 -92.76
N LEU A 39 -57.79 -40.57 -92.00
CA LEU A 39 -56.82 -39.57 -92.48
C LEU A 39 -55.37 -40.09 -92.48
N LEU A 40 -55.00 -40.95 -91.53
CA LEU A 40 -53.61 -41.39 -91.37
C LEU A 40 -53.36 -42.83 -91.85
N GLY A 41 -54.42 -43.63 -92.03
CA GLY A 41 -54.32 -45.04 -92.43
C GLY A 41 -53.44 -45.89 -91.49
N ASN A 42 -53.12 -47.12 -91.90
CA ASN A 42 -52.30 -48.07 -91.13
C ASN A 42 -50.81 -47.67 -90.98
N ASN A 43 -50.41 -46.48 -91.45
CA ASN A 43 -49.01 -46.03 -91.50
C ASN A 43 -48.75 -44.82 -90.57
N ARG A 44 -49.05 -44.98 -89.28
CA ARG A 44 -48.71 -43.99 -88.23
C ARG A 44 -47.20 -43.70 -88.14
N ASP A 45 -46.35 -44.64 -88.55
CA ASP A 45 -44.90 -44.49 -88.43
C ASP A 45 -44.30 -43.58 -89.51
N VAL A 46 -44.97 -43.37 -90.65
CA VAL A 46 -44.41 -42.57 -91.76
C VAL A 46 -44.40 -41.06 -91.45
N VAL A 47 -45.35 -40.58 -90.64
CA VAL A 47 -45.44 -39.16 -90.26
C VAL A 47 -44.68 -38.87 -88.96
N THR A 48 -44.60 -39.86 -88.05
CA THR A 48 -43.96 -39.66 -86.74
C THR A 48 -42.45 -39.88 -86.76
N SER A 49 -41.92 -40.67 -87.69
CA SER A 49 -40.48 -40.95 -87.78
C SER A 49 -39.63 -39.74 -88.19
N PRO A 50 -40.00 -38.92 -89.20
CA PRO A 50 -39.24 -37.72 -89.55
C PRO A 50 -39.25 -36.68 -88.44
N VAL A 51 -40.41 -36.48 -87.80
CA VAL A 51 -40.56 -35.54 -86.67
C VAL A 51 -39.72 -35.98 -85.48
N LYS A 52 -39.61 -37.29 -85.20
CA LYS A 52 -38.73 -37.79 -84.13
C LYS A 52 -37.25 -37.63 -84.47
N GLN A 53 -36.87 -37.77 -85.74
CA GLN A 53 -35.49 -37.68 -86.18
C GLN A 53 -34.98 -36.23 -86.11
N ASP A 54 -35.82 -35.26 -86.45
CA ASP A 54 -35.50 -33.82 -86.43
C ASP A 54 -35.96 -33.08 -85.16
N ALA A 55 -36.67 -33.76 -84.24
CA ALA A 55 -37.19 -33.18 -83.00
C ALA A 55 -36.12 -32.44 -82.21
N ARG A 56 -34.90 -32.97 -82.13
CA ARG A 56 -33.81 -32.31 -81.41
C ARG A 56 -33.43 -30.98 -82.05
N SER A 57 -33.40 -30.90 -83.39
CA SER A 57 -33.08 -29.66 -84.11
C SER A 57 -34.19 -28.64 -83.92
N ILE A 58 -35.44 -29.06 -84.14
CA ILE A 58 -36.63 -28.20 -84.01
C ILE A 58 -36.75 -27.65 -82.59
N VAL A 59 -36.60 -28.49 -81.56
CA VAL A 59 -36.66 -28.04 -80.16
C VAL A 59 -35.48 -27.14 -79.85
N SER A 60 -34.26 -27.44 -80.32
CA SER A 60 -33.09 -26.60 -80.04
C SER A 60 -33.20 -25.21 -80.68
N GLU A 61 -33.82 -25.09 -81.85
CA GLU A 61 -34.04 -23.82 -82.54
C GLU A 61 -35.05 -22.92 -81.83
N VAL A 62 -35.97 -23.48 -81.03
CA VAL A 62 -37.03 -22.72 -80.37
C VAL A 62 -36.98 -22.78 -78.84
N PHE A 63 -35.99 -23.45 -78.25
CA PHE A 63 -35.96 -23.73 -76.81
C PHE A 63 -35.89 -22.45 -75.99
N SER A 64 -35.01 -21.53 -76.37
CA SER A 64 -34.82 -20.26 -75.69
C SER A 64 -36.05 -19.37 -75.77
N GLU A 65 -36.64 -19.23 -76.96
CA GLU A 65 -37.89 -18.50 -77.20
C GLU A 65 -39.06 -19.13 -76.44
N ALA A 66 -39.18 -20.46 -76.45
CA ALA A 66 -40.23 -21.16 -75.73
C ALA A 66 -40.13 -20.98 -74.21
N LEU A 67 -38.92 -20.98 -73.64
CA LEU A 67 -38.72 -20.67 -72.22
C LEU A 67 -39.09 -19.22 -71.91
N PHE A 68 -38.67 -18.27 -72.75
CA PHE A 68 -39.00 -16.86 -72.60
C PHE A 68 -40.51 -16.61 -72.66
N ASP A 69 -41.19 -17.17 -73.65
CA ASP A 69 -42.64 -17.04 -73.82
C ASP A 69 -43.41 -17.70 -72.68
N ARG A 70 -42.97 -18.87 -72.21
CA ARG A 70 -43.60 -19.57 -71.09
C ARG A 70 -43.44 -18.80 -69.79
N GLN A 71 -42.24 -18.29 -69.53
CA GLN A 71 -41.97 -17.42 -68.38
C GLN A 71 -42.86 -16.16 -68.42
N LYS A 72 -42.97 -15.50 -69.56
CA LYS A 72 -43.83 -14.32 -69.73
C LYS A 72 -45.32 -14.63 -69.55
N LYS A 73 -45.75 -15.83 -69.92
CA LYS A 73 -47.16 -16.23 -69.89
C LYS A 73 -47.64 -16.63 -68.50
N ASP A 74 -46.89 -17.49 -67.80
CA ASP A 74 -47.34 -18.09 -66.54
C ASP A 74 -46.26 -18.17 -65.45
N GLY A 75 -45.04 -17.68 -65.71
CA GLY A 75 -43.95 -17.69 -64.72
C GLY A 75 -43.47 -19.08 -64.31
N SER A 76 -43.92 -20.14 -64.99
CA SER A 76 -43.65 -21.53 -64.58
C SER A 76 -42.19 -21.95 -64.76
N VAL A 77 -41.44 -21.26 -65.63
CA VAL A 77 -40.01 -21.55 -65.85
C VAL A 77 -39.21 -21.25 -64.59
N ASP A 78 -39.42 -20.10 -63.96
CA ASP A 78 -38.76 -19.76 -62.69
C ASP A 78 -39.11 -20.77 -61.60
N GLN A 79 -40.38 -21.16 -61.46
CA GLN A 79 -40.81 -22.12 -60.42
C GLN A 79 -40.12 -23.48 -60.51
N VAL A 80 -39.69 -23.90 -61.70
CA VAL A 80 -39.05 -25.20 -61.94
C VAL A 80 -37.53 -25.08 -61.98
N ILE A 81 -37.00 -24.06 -62.64
CA ILE A 81 -35.56 -23.88 -62.84
C ILE A 81 -34.90 -23.28 -61.60
N LEU A 82 -35.54 -22.31 -60.94
CA LEU A 82 -34.94 -21.63 -59.79
C LEU A 82 -34.58 -22.61 -58.66
N PRO A 83 -35.46 -23.55 -58.23
CA PRO A 83 -35.07 -24.53 -57.22
C PRO A 83 -33.94 -25.45 -57.68
N LEU A 84 -33.85 -25.76 -58.97
CA LEU A 84 -32.79 -26.61 -59.51
C LEU A 84 -31.44 -25.88 -59.49
N VAL A 85 -31.44 -24.60 -59.85
CA VAL A 85 -30.26 -23.73 -59.81
C VAL A 85 -29.86 -23.47 -58.36
N GLU A 86 -30.79 -23.13 -57.47
CA GLU A 86 -30.55 -22.92 -56.04
C GLU A 86 -29.93 -24.16 -55.39
N ASN A 87 -30.51 -25.35 -55.58
CA ASN A 87 -29.93 -26.60 -55.07
C ASN A 87 -28.55 -26.90 -55.67
N SER A 88 -28.33 -26.56 -56.95
CA SER A 88 -27.04 -26.75 -57.61
C SER A 88 -25.97 -25.79 -57.08
N VAL A 89 -26.35 -24.53 -56.84
CA VAL A 89 -25.50 -23.50 -56.22
C VAL A 89 -25.21 -23.87 -54.77
N GLU A 90 -26.21 -24.29 -54.00
CA GLU A 90 -26.06 -24.75 -52.62
C GLU A 90 -25.11 -25.95 -52.54
N ASN A 91 -25.30 -26.97 -53.40
CA ASN A 91 -24.37 -28.10 -53.49
C ASN A 91 -22.97 -27.66 -53.93
N SER A 92 -22.86 -26.69 -54.84
CA SER A 92 -21.57 -26.15 -55.28
C SER A 92 -20.84 -25.43 -54.14
N ILE A 93 -21.54 -24.58 -53.38
CA ILE A 93 -21.01 -23.89 -52.19
C ILE A 93 -20.59 -24.90 -51.13
N ASN A 94 -21.44 -25.87 -50.82
CA ASN A 94 -21.17 -26.87 -49.78
C ASN A 94 -19.95 -27.73 -50.10
N ASN A 95 -19.77 -28.12 -51.37
CA ASN A 95 -18.69 -29.00 -51.83
C ASN A 95 -17.40 -28.26 -52.23
N HIS A 96 -17.47 -26.96 -52.58
CA HIS A 96 -16.31 -26.14 -52.96
C HIS A 96 -16.05 -25.01 -51.96
N ARG A 97 -16.37 -25.22 -50.67
CA ARG A 97 -16.28 -24.22 -49.61
C ARG A 97 -14.93 -23.50 -49.55
N GLU A 98 -13.82 -24.21 -49.73
CA GLU A 98 -12.47 -23.61 -49.74
C GLU A 98 -12.24 -22.65 -50.91
N GLN A 99 -12.79 -22.95 -52.09
CA GLN A 99 -12.69 -22.10 -53.27
C GLN A 99 -13.54 -20.82 -53.11
N PHE A 100 -14.74 -20.96 -52.53
CA PHE A 100 -15.58 -19.81 -52.16
C PHE A 100 -14.94 -18.96 -51.06
N VAL A 101 -14.32 -19.57 -50.04
CA VAL A 101 -13.52 -18.85 -49.05
C VAL A 101 -12.36 -18.13 -49.73
N GLY A 102 -11.69 -18.74 -50.71
CA GLY A 102 -10.63 -18.09 -51.50
C GLY A 102 -11.10 -16.85 -52.28
N TYR A 103 -12.34 -16.85 -52.78
CA TYR A 103 -12.94 -15.68 -53.45
C TYR A 103 -13.44 -14.61 -52.47
N LEU A 104 -13.98 -15.03 -51.33
CA LEU A 104 -14.52 -14.11 -50.32
C LEU A 104 -13.44 -13.51 -49.44
N TYR A 105 -12.32 -14.19 -49.19
CA TYR A 105 -11.28 -13.72 -48.27
C TYR A 105 -10.68 -12.36 -48.68
N PRO A 106 -10.39 -12.06 -49.96
CA PRO A 106 -9.97 -10.73 -50.38
C PRO A 106 -11.04 -9.65 -50.17
N LEU A 107 -12.31 -9.96 -50.46
CA LEU A 107 -13.44 -9.05 -50.27
C LEU A 107 -13.69 -8.78 -48.77
N VAL A 108 -13.87 -9.84 -47.98
CA VAL A 108 -14.05 -9.75 -46.52
C VAL A 108 -12.82 -9.13 -45.87
N GLY A 109 -11.62 -9.48 -46.30
CA GLY A 109 -10.37 -8.92 -45.77
C GLY A 109 -10.20 -7.43 -46.06
N SER A 110 -10.59 -6.97 -47.27
CA SER A 110 -10.56 -5.54 -47.62
C SER A 110 -11.66 -4.76 -46.89
N LEU A 111 -12.88 -5.30 -46.80
CA LEU A 111 -14.00 -4.73 -46.04
C LEU A 111 -13.68 -4.63 -44.54
N VAL A 112 -13.20 -5.70 -43.92
CA VAL A 112 -12.84 -5.71 -42.49
C VAL A 112 -11.71 -4.72 -42.24
N ARG A 113 -10.66 -4.71 -43.09
CA ARG A 113 -9.55 -3.77 -42.94
C ARG A 113 -10.03 -2.32 -43.06
N LYS A 114 -10.87 -2.00 -44.04
CA LYS A 114 -11.44 -0.66 -44.20
C LYS A 114 -12.29 -0.28 -42.99
N SER A 115 -13.25 -1.11 -42.60
CA SER A 115 -14.15 -0.82 -41.49
C SER A 115 -13.41 -0.69 -40.16
N VAL A 116 -12.42 -1.55 -39.88
CA VAL A 116 -11.59 -1.45 -38.67
C VAL A 116 -10.72 -0.19 -38.69
N THR A 117 -10.12 0.15 -39.83
CA THR A 117 -9.28 1.35 -39.94
C THR A 117 -10.11 2.63 -39.81
N ALA A 118 -11.28 2.67 -40.44
CA ALA A 118 -12.24 3.77 -40.33
C ALA A 118 -12.72 3.92 -38.89
N PHE A 119 -13.13 2.81 -38.25
CA PHE A 119 -13.56 2.80 -36.85
C PHE A 119 -12.46 3.27 -35.89
N ILE A 120 -11.22 2.78 -36.05
CA ILE A 120 -10.09 3.19 -35.20
C ILE A 120 -9.82 4.70 -35.37
N SER A 121 -9.86 5.19 -36.60
CA SER A 121 -9.63 6.61 -36.88
C SER A 121 -10.72 7.49 -36.27
N GLU A 122 -11.99 7.11 -36.45
CA GLU A 122 -13.14 7.79 -35.85
C GLU A 122 -13.10 7.73 -34.32
N PHE A 123 -12.69 6.59 -33.75
CA PHE A 123 -12.56 6.42 -32.30
C PHE A 123 -11.45 7.30 -31.72
N LEU A 124 -10.30 7.39 -32.39
CA LEU A 124 -9.19 8.24 -31.98
C LEU A 124 -9.59 9.72 -32.02
N GLU A 125 -10.30 10.15 -33.06
CA GLU A 125 -10.79 11.51 -33.20
C GLU A 125 -11.79 11.88 -32.09
N LYS A 126 -12.80 11.02 -31.84
CA LYS A 126 -13.76 11.20 -30.74
C LYS A 126 -13.11 11.18 -29.36
N THR A 127 -12.11 10.34 -29.16
CA THR A 127 -11.36 10.27 -27.88
C THR A 127 -10.60 11.57 -27.64
N ASN A 128 -9.96 12.13 -28.67
CA ASN A 128 -9.20 13.36 -28.55
C ASN A 128 -10.11 14.55 -28.17
N GLU A 129 -11.29 14.62 -28.79
CA GLU A 129 -12.31 15.63 -28.50
C GLU A 129 -12.89 15.52 -27.07
N LEU A 130 -13.08 14.30 -26.58
CA LEU A 130 -13.50 14.04 -25.19
C LEU A 130 -12.41 14.39 -24.17
N ILE A 131 -11.14 14.06 -24.45
CA ILE A 131 -10.00 14.36 -23.57
C ILE A 131 -9.84 15.87 -23.37
N GLU A 132 -9.95 16.65 -24.45
CA GLU A 132 -9.82 18.11 -24.39
C GLU A 132 -10.85 18.77 -23.44
N ASN A 133 -11.99 18.11 -23.21
CA ASN A 133 -13.10 18.65 -22.43
C ASN A 133 -13.33 18.00 -21.06
N SER A 134 -12.64 16.90 -20.73
CA SER A 134 -12.91 16.12 -19.50
C SER A 134 -12.26 16.68 -18.22
N PHE A 135 -11.06 17.25 -18.32
CA PHE A 135 -10.30 17.80 -17.18
C PHE A 135 -9.86 19.27 -17.33
N THR A 136 -10.40 19.96 -18.34
CA THR A 136 -10.10 21.38 -18.57
C THR A 136 -10.98 22.26 -17.68
N ILE A 137 -10.52 23.47 -17.33
CA ILE A 137 -11.30 24.50 -16.60
C ILE A 137 -12.68 24.73 -17.25
N LYS A 138 -12.77 24.58 -18.59
CA LYS A 138 -14.03 24.59 -19.36
C LYS A 138 -14.98 23.45 -18.97
N GLY A 139 -14.49 22.21 -18.84
CA GLY A 139 -15.26 21.03 -18.44
C GLY A 139 -15.85 21.16 -17.03
N LEU A 140 -15.07 21.66 -16.07
CA LEU A 140 -15.56 21.89 -14.70
C LEU A 140 -16.67 22.96 -14.67
N LYS A 141 -16.51 24.03 -15.48
CA LYS A 141 -17.54 25.07 -15.65
C LYS A 141 -18.81 24.52 -16.29
N TRP A 142 -18.71 23.62 -17.26
CA TRP A 142 -19.85 22.97 -17.90
C TRP A 142 -20.56 22.00 -16.97
N ARG A 143 -19.84 21.20 -16.17
CA ARG A 143 -20.44 20.35 -15.12
C ARG A 143 -21.24 21.16 -14.11
N TYR A 144 -20.70 22.31 -13.69
CA TYR A 144 -21.41 23.23 -12.81
C TYR A 144 -22.70 23.78 -13.45
N ARG A 145 -22.64 24.16 -14.73
CA ARG A 145 -23.79 24.67 -15.47
C ARG A 145 -24.83 23.59 -15.77
N ALA A 146 -24.41 22.38 -16.12
CA ALA A 146 -25.27 21.22 -16.34
C ALA A 146 -26.04 20.87 -15.06
N TRP A 147 -25.34 20.79 -13.93
CA TRP A 147 -25.96 20.58 -12.63
C TRP A 147 -26.95 21.68 -12.26
N ARG A 148 -26.62 22.96 -12.53
CA ARG A 148 -27.55 24.08 -12.32
C ARG A 148 -28.78 24.00 -13.23
N ALA A 149 -28.62 23.52 -14.45
CA ALA A 149 -29.70 23.36 -15.42
C ALA A 149 -30.51 22.07 -15.23
N GLY A 150 -30.09 21.16 -14.34
CA GLY A 150 -30.78 19.89 -14.08
C GLY A 150 -30.66 18.86 -15.20
N VAL A 151 -29.68 19.02 -16.09
CA VAL A 151 -29.40 18.11 -17.22
C VAL A 151 -28.10 17.34 -16.98
N SER A 152 -27.93 16.20 -17.64
CA SER A 152 -26.68 15.44 -17.53
C SER A 152 -25.51 16.22 -18.13
N PHE A 153 -24.29 15.95 -17.67
CA PHE A 153 -23.09 16.57 -18.24
C PHE A 153 -22.97 16.27 -19.74
N SER A 154 -23.29 15.03 -20.16
CA SER A 154 -23.24 14.61 -21.55
C SER A 154 -24.25 15.37 -22.41
N GLU A 155 -25.49 15.55 -21.94
CA GLU A 155 -26.50 16.37 -22.63
C GLU A 155 -26.05 17.83 -22.74
N TYR A 156 -25.53 18.40 -21.64
CA TYR A 156 -25.04 19.76 -21.63
C TYR A 156 -23.85 19.93 -22.58
N ALA A 157 -22.87 19.04 -22.56
CA ALA A 157 -21.70 19.07 -23.45
C ALA A 157 -22.12 18.90 -24.91
N ALA A 158 -22.98 17.95 -25.23
CA ALA A 158 -23.53 17.75 -26.57
C ALA A 158 -24.20 19.03 -27.10
N SER A 159 -25.02 19.71 -26.29
CA SER A 159 -25.66 21.00 -26.67
C SER A 159 -24.67 22.15 -26.91
N GLN A 160 -23.46 22.07 -26.34
CA GLN A 160 -22.42 23.08 -26.56
C GLN A 160 -21.52 22.73 -27.75
N THR A 161 -21.33 21.44 -28.05
CA THR A 161 -20.44 20.92 -29.10
C THR A 161 -21.12 20.84 -30.47
N PHE A 162 -22.36 20.35 -30.53
CA PHE A 162 -23.11 20.17 -31.78
C PHE A 162 -24.02 21.37 -31.99
N GLN A 163 -23.45 22.41 -32.59
CA GLN A 163 -24.21 23.58 -33.04
C GLN A 163 -24.27 23.51 -34.55
N PHE A 164 -25.41 23.06 -35.07
CA PHE A 164 -25.60 22.97 -36.50
C PHE A 164 -27.02 23.36 -36.92
N ARG A 165 -27.10 23.78 -38.17
CA ARG A 165 -28.35 24.15 -38.83
C ARG A 165 -28.39 23.50 -40.19
N VAL A 166 -29.45 22.75 -40.47
CA VAL A 166 -29.70 22.20 -41.80
C VAL A 166 -30.42 23.26 -42.64
N LYS A 167 -29.77 23.75 -43.70
CA LYS A 167 -30.34 24.78 -44.58
C LYS A 167 -31.30 24.20 -45.61
N GLN A 168 -30.93 23.04 -46.15
CA GLN A 168 -31.62 22.41 -47.27
C GLN A 168 -31.36 20.90 -47.27
N VAL A 169 -32.38 20.13 -47.67
CA VAL A 169 -32.30 18.69 -47.89
C VAL A 169 -32.82 18.40 -49.30
N LEU A 170 -32.07 17.62 -50.07
CA LEU A 170 -32.31 17.28 -51.47
C LEU A 170 -32.41 15.77 -51.60
N LEU A 171 -33.46 15.29 -52.23
CA LEU A 171 -33.61 13.91 -52.67
C LEU A 171 -33.35 13.87 -54.17
N ILE A 172 -32.36 13.10 -54.60
CA ILE A 172 -31.86 13.06 -55.98
C ILE A 172 -31.91 11.61 -56.46
N HIS A 173 -32.33 11.38 -57.70
CA HIS A 173 -32.30 10.04 -58.28
C HIS A 173 -30.86 9.66 -58.64
N ARG A 174 -30.38 8.50 -58.17
CA ARG A 174 -28.96 8.10 -58.25
C ARG A 174 -28.48 7.94 -59.69
N LYS A 175 -29.31 7.36 -60.57
CA LYS A 175 -28.90 7.01 -61.94
C LYS A 175 -28.95 8.20 -62.90
N THR A 176 -29.89 9.13 -62.70
CA THR A 176 -30.12 10.26 -63.61
C THR A 176 -29.56 11.58 -63.08
N GLY A 177 -29.26 11.68 -61.79
CA GLY A 177 -28.85 12.93 -61.15
C GLY A 177 -29.95 13.99 -61.07
N LEU A 178 -31.19 13.64 -61.44
CA LEU A 178 -32.34 14.55 -61.39
C LEU A 178 -32.85 14.71 -59.97
N LEU A 179 -33.26 15.93 -59.63
CA LEU A 179 -33.87 16.24 -58.35
C LEU A 179 -35.26 15.61 -58.30
N LEU A 180 -35.52 14.80 -57.27
CA LEU A 180 -36.83 14.22 -57.00
C LEU A 180 -37.64 15.16 -56.10
N LYS A 181 -37.01 15.69 -55.06
CA LYS A 181 -37.64 16.67 -54.16
C LYS A 181 -36.59 17.47 -53.39
N SER A 182 -36.89 18.74 -53.14
CA SER A 182 -36.08 19.59 -52.28
C SER A 182 -36.94 20.22 -51.19
N VAL A 183 -36.36 20.34 -50.00
CA VAL A 183 -36.95 21.10 -48.90
C VAL A 183 -35.88 22.02 -48.31
N ALA A 184 -36.16 23.31 -48.27
CA ALA A 184 -35.30 24.31 -47.67
C ALA A 184 -36.04 25.10 -46.58
N GLN A 185 -35.27 25.62 -45.62
CA GLN A 185 -35.81 26.49 -44.57
C GLN A 185 -36.19 27.88 -45.12
N ASP A 186 -35.43 28.37 -46.10
CA ASP A 186 -35.67 29.61 -46.83
C ASP A 186 -36.20 29.28 -48.23
N HIS A 187 -37.31 29.91 -48.64
CA HIS A 187 -37.94 29.66 -49.93
C HIS A 187 -36.99 29.99 -51.10
N GLN A 188 -36.10 30.97 -50.94
CA GLN A 188 -35.13 31.37 -52.00
C GLN A 188 -34.04 30.32 -52.27
N LEU A 189 -33.78 29.41 -51.32
CA LEU A 189 -32.80 28.33 -51.52
C LEU A 189 -33.39 27.16 -52.30
N ASN A 190 -34.72 27.05 -52.36
CA ASN A 190 -35.39 25.99 -53.11
C ASN A 190 -35.29 26.21 -54.62
N ASP A 191 -35.23 27.47 -55.07
CA ASP A 191 -35.17 27.85 -56.49
C ASP A 191 -33.87 27.42 -57.20
N ASN A 192 -32.81 27.11 -56.43
CA ASN A 192 -31.52 26.65 -56.96
C ASN A 192 -31.30 25.13 -56.77
N ALA A 193 -32.30 24.39 -56.33
CA ALA A 193 -32.16 22.97 -56.00
C ALA A 193 -31.76 22.11 -57.21
N ASP A 194 -32.34 22.37 -58.39
CA ASP A 194 -32.02 21.65 -59.63
C ASP A 194 -30.57 21.88 -60.09
N LEU A 195 -30.04 23.09 -59.87
CA LEU A 195 -28.65 23.42 -60.17
C LEU A 195 -27.69 22.70 -59.22
N VAL A 196 -28.03 22.61 -57.94
CA VAL A 196 -27.21 21.87 -56.95
C VAL A 196 -27.29 20.37 -57.23
N SER A 197 -28.46 19.84 -57.60
CA SER A 197 -28.64 18.43 -57.97
C SER A 197 -27.79 18.03 -59.17
N SER A 198 -27.85 18.82 -60.25
CA SER A 198 -27.07 18.58 -61.47
C SER A 198 -25.56 18.69 -61.22
N MET A 199 -25.12 19.65 -60.39
CA MET A 199 -23.72 19.75 -59.98
C MET A 199 -23.27 18.51 -59.19
N LEU A 200 -24.07 18.05 -58.23
CA LEU A 200 -23.73 16.89 -57.40
C LEU A 200 -23.72 15.59 -58.21
N GLY A 201 -24.67 15.42 -59.13
CA GLY A 201 -24.64 14.32 -60.11
C GLY A 201 -23.34 14.33 -60.91
N ALA A 202 -23.00 15.48 -61.52
CA ALA A 202 -21.77 15.62 -62.30
C ALA A 202 -20.48 15.43 -61.50
N ILE A 203 -20.44 15.89 -60.24
CA ILE A 203 -19.27 15.67 -59.36
C ILE A 203 -19.16 14.19 -58.99
N ASN A 204 -20.28 13.51 -58.70
CA ASN A 204 -20.26 12.09 -58.40
C ASN A 204 -19.82 11.26 -59.61
N ASP A 205 -20.31 11.60 -60.81
CA ASP A 205 -19.87 10.99 -62.08
C ASP A 205 -18.38 11.24 -62.31
N PHE A 206 -17.90 12.47 -62.10
CA PHE A 206 -16.48 12.80 -62.23
C PHE A 206 -15.59 12.01 -61.26
N VAL A 207 -16.00 11.86 -59.99
CA VAL A 207 -15.26 11.09 -58.98
C VAL A 207 -15.23 9.60 -59.36
N SER A 208 -16.36 9.06 -59.81
CA SER A 208 -16.44 7.68 -60.29
C SER A 208 -15.55 7.46 -61.53
N ASP A 209 -15.60 8.35 -62.52
CA ASP A 209 -14.81 8.23 -63.77
C ASP A 209 -13.31 8.47 -63.56
N SER A 210 -12.93 9.37 -62.64
CA SER A 210 -11.53 9.77 -62.46
C SER A 210 -10.71 8.81 -61.58
N PHE A 211 -11.37 8.08 -60.67
CA PHE A 211 -10.67 7.28 -59.66
C PHE A 211 -10.93 5.76 -59.77
N THR A 212 -11.60 5.28 -60.81
CA THR A 212 -11.86 3.85 -61.10
C THR A 212 -10.64 3.04 -61.60
N SER A 213 -9.44 3.61 -61.59
CA SER A 213 -8.28 3.05 -62.31
C SER A 213 -7.51 1.90 -61.63
N ASP A 214 -7.79 1.51 -60.37
CA ASP A 214 -6.96 0.50 -59.66
C ASP A 214 -7.71 -0.64 -58.94
N SER A 215 -9.04 -0.66 -58.90
CA SER A 215 -9.79 -1.73 -58.20
C SER A 215 -11.11 -2.05 -58.89
N LYS A 216 -11.18 -3.22 -59.55
CA LYS A 216 -12.29 -3.66 -60.40
C LYS A 216 -13.64 -3.91 -59.69
N ASP A 217 -13.80 -3.63 -58.40
CA ASP A 217 -15.00 -4.02 -57.64
C ASP A 217 -15.53 -2.95 -56.65
N GLU A 218 -15.06 -1.69 -56.68
CA GLU A 218 -15.56 -0.66 -55.75
C GLU A 218 -15.93 0.63 -56.47
N GLU A 219 -17.24 0.92 -56.56
CA GLU A 219 -17.72 2.26 -56.92
C GLU A 219 -17.26 3.26 -55.84
N GLN A 220 -16.45 4.23 -56.25
CA GLN A 220 -16.03 5.32 -55.38
C GLN A 220 -17.08 6.41 -55.40
N ASN A 221 -17.89 6.46 -54.35
CA ASN A 221 -18.99 7.40 -54.27
C ASN A 221 -18.73 8.53 -53.25
N LEU A 222 -19.33 9.70 -53.49
CA LEU A 222 -19.15 10.87 -52.65
C LEU A 222 -19.95 10.78 -51.35
N GLY A 223 -19.29 10.83 -50.19
CA GLY A 223 -19.94 10.73 -48.88
C GLY A 223 -20.15 12.08 -48.17
N VAL A 224 -19.12 12.94 -48.15
CA VAL A 224 -19.17 14.25 -47.49
C VAL A 224 -18.40 15.27 -48.33
N VAL A 225 -18.97 16.45 -48.55
CA VAL A 225 -18.29 17.58 -49.19
C VAL A 225 -18.23 18.73 -48.17
N LYS A 226 -17.02 19.04 -47.70
CA LYS A 226 -16.79 20.17 -46.77
C LYS A 226 -16.35 21.41 -47.55
N THR A 227 -17.03 22.52 -47.32
CA THR A 227 -16.61 23.86 -47.75
C THR A 227 -16.33 24.72 -46.52
N ASP A 228 -15.76 25.91 -46.71
CA ASP A 228 -15.50 26.84 -45.61
C ASP A 228 -16.78 27.28 -44.86
N ASN A 229 -17.94 27.24 -45.54
CA ASN A 229 -19.18 27.83 -45.05
C ASN A 229 -20.31 26.82 -44.80
N PHE A 230 -20.20 25.60 -45.33
CA PHE A 230 -21.19 24.54 -45.15
C PHE A 230 -20.61 23.17 -45.51
N THR A 231 -21.21 22.13 -44.96
CA THR A 231 -20.93 20.73 -45.26
C THR A 231 -22.13 20.12 -45.96
N LEU A 232 -21.92 19.45 -47.10
CA LEU A 232 -22.93 18.59 -47.71
C LEU A 232 -22.72 17.16 -47.21
N LEU A 233 -23.71 16.63 -46.51
CA LEU A 233 -23.76 15.23 -46.10
C LEU A 233 -24.55 14.44 -47.13
N ILE A 234 -23.95 13.41 -47.70
CA ILE A 234 -24.54 12.62 -48.79
C ILE A 234 -24.75 11.19 -48.27
N LYS A 235 -26.01 10.75 -48.24
CA LYS A 235 -26.39 9.36 -47.95
C LYS A 235 -26.85 8.69 -49.23
N GLN A 236 -26.37 7.49 -49.45
CA GLN A 236 -26.56 6.76 -50.70
C GLN A 236 -27.44 5.55 -50.46
N GLY A 237 -28.48 5.43 -51.28
CA GLY A 237 -29.28 4.22 -51.41
C GLY A 237 -29.14 3.63 -52.81
N PRO A 238 -29.77 2.48 -53.07
CA PRO A 238 -29.68 1.80 -54.36
C PRO A 238 -30.14 2.65 -55.55
N TYR A 239 -31.20 3.45 -55.37
CA TYR A 239 -31.85 4.22 -56.44
C TYR A 239 -31.93 5.72 -56.18
N ALA A 240 -31.76 6.18 -54.94
CA ALA A 240 -31.77 7.60 -54.59
C ALA A 240 -30.61 8.00 -53.67
N LEU A 241 -30.26 9.28 -53.75
CA LEU A 241 -29.27 9.98 -52.94
C LEU A 241 -30.01 11.01 -52.08
N LEU A 242 -29.70 11.07 -50.79
CA LEU A 242 -30.20 12.11 -49.89
C LEU A 242 -29.06 13.01 -49.48
N VAL A 243 -29.19 14.31 -49.75
CA VAL A 243 -28.16 15.31 -49.50
C VAL A 243 -28.66 16.37 -48.55
N ALA A 244 -27.96 16.58 -47.43
CA ALA A 244 -28.26 17.63 -46.47
C ALA A 244 -27.14 18.68 -46.45
N ALA A 245 -27.51 19.94 -46.68
CA ALA A 245 -26.62 21.08 -46.54
C ALA A 245 -26.64 21.60 -45.10
N VAL A 246 -25.57 21.35 -44.36
CA VAL A 246 -25.44 21.64 -42.94
C VAL A 246 -24.44 22.77 -42.74
N ASN A 247 -24.78 23.72 -41.87
CA ASN A 247 -23.85 24.75 -41.39
C ASN A 247 -23.56 24.52 -39.91
N GLY A 248 -22.29 24.37 -39.54
CA GLY A 248 -21.87 24.04 -38.17
C GLY A 248 -21.45 22.58 -38.01
N ASN A 249 -21.29 22.14 -36.75
CA ASN A 249 -20.81 20.79 -36.41
C ASN A 249 -22.00 19.85 -36.15
N GLU A 250 -22.25 18.92 -37.06
CA GLU A 250 -23.37 17.99 -37.00
C GLU A 250 -23.26 16.96 -35.87
N SER A 251 -24.40 16.63 -35.26
CA SER A 251 -24.48 15.51 -34.31
C SER A 251 -24.45 14.15 -35.03
N PRO A 252 -23.80 13.11 -34.48
CA PRO A 252 -23.84 11.75 -35.02
C PRO A 252 -25.28 11.22 -35.22
N HIS A 253 -26.22 11.60 -34.36
CA HIS A 253 -27.62 11.20 -34.46
C HIS A 253 -28.29 11.74 -35.73
N PHE A 254 -27.87 12.91 -36.22
CA PHE A 254 -28.42 13.50 -37.44
C PHE A 254 -28.06 12.66 -38.68
N ASN A 255 -26.85 12.10 -38.72
CA ASN A 255 -26.43 11.20 -39.79
C ASN A 255 -27.28 9.92 -39.85
N GLU A 256 -27.63 9.37 -38.70
CA GLU A 256 -28.51 8.19 -38.57
C GLU A 256 -29.95 8.52 -39.01
N GLN A 257 -30.44 9.70 -38.66
CA GLN A 257 -31.75 10.17 -39.09
C GLN A 257 -31.85 10.29 -40.61
N LEU A 258 -30.86 10.91 -41.28
CA LEU A 258 -30.81 10.99 -42.75
C LEU A 258 -30.83 9.60 -43.40
N GLN A 259 -30.06 8.66 -42.86
CA GLN A 259 -30.02 7.29 -43.36
C GLN A 259 -31.39 6.59 -43.20
N THR A 260 -32.00 6.70 -42.02
CA THR A 260 -33.31 6.12 -41.73
C THR A 260 -34.39 6.71 -42.62
N THR A 261 -34.36 8.03 -42.87
CA THR A 261 -35.30 8.69 -43.78
C THR A 261 -35.12 8.20 -45.21
N LEU A 262 -33.88 8.03 -45.68
CA LEU A 262 -33.62 7.49 -47.01
C LEU A 262 -34.13 6.05 -47.16
N GLU A 263 -33.94 5.21 -46.15
CA GLU A 263 -34.45 3.83 -46.12
C GLU A 263 -35.99 3.78 -46.12
N GLN A 264 -36.63 4.67 -45.37
CA GLN A 264 -38.09 4.82 -45.39
C GLN A 264 -38.60 5.22 -46.78
N ILE A 265 -37.93 6.16 -47.45
CA ILE A 265 -38.27 6.58 -48.81
C ILE A 265 -38.13 5.39 -49.78
N HIS A 266 -37.02 4.64 -49.73
CA HIS A 266 -36.83 3.47 -50.60
C HIS A 266 -37.88 2.38 -50.34
N ARG A 267 -38.30 2.18 -49.09
CA ARG A 267 -39.33 1.20 -48.75
C ARG A 267 -40.71 1.58 -49.29
N LEU A 268 -41.03 2.87 -49.29
CA LEU A 268 -42.34 3.39 -49.69
C LEU A 268 -42.46 3.61 -51.21
N TYR A 269 -41.37 4.00 -51.88
CA TYR A 269 -41.36 4.44 -53.27
C TYR A 269 -40.46 3.56 -54.17
N LEU A 270 -40.32 2.28 -53.85
CA LEU A 270 -39.37 1.40 -54.55
C LEU A 270 -39.67 1.31 -56.05
N ASN A 271 -40.94 1.15 -56.42
CA ASN A 271 -41.34 0.96 -57.81
C ASN A 271 -41.14 2.26 -58.61
N GLU A 272 -41.54 3.39 -58.03
CA GLU A 272 -41.41 4.73 -58.58
C GLU A 272 -39.94 5.14 -58.76
N LEU A 273 -39.05 4.69 -57.88
CA LEU A 273 -37.60 4.90 -58.01
C LEU A 273 -36.96 4.02 -59.08
N VAL A 274 -37.45 2.79 -59.27
CA VAL A 274 -36.90 1.85 -60.29
C VAL A 274 -37.34 2.24 -61.69
N GLU A 275 -38.60 2.62 -61.86
CA GLU A 275 -39.21 2.98 -63.14
C GLU A 275 -39.14 4.49 -63.44
N PHE A 276 -38.30 5.23 -62.72
CA PHE A 276 -38.20 6.67 -62.84
C PHE A 276 -37.85 7.12 -64.27
N ASP A 277 -38.76 7.86 -64.89
CA ASP A 277 -38.65 8.39 -66.26
C ASP A 277 -38.49 9.92 -66.33
N GLY A 278 -38.44 10.58 -65.16
CA GLY A 278 -38.35 12.04 -65.04
C GLY A 278 -39.56 12.71 -64.39
N ASP A 279 -40.61 11.96 -64.02
CA ASP A 279 -41.75 12.49 -63.26
C ASP A 279 -41.46 12.59 -61.75
N ASP A 280 -41.42 13.81 -61.21
CA ASP A 280 -41.15 14.11 -59.81
C ASP A 280 -42.42 14.20 -58.93
N VAL A 281 -43.61 14.22 -59.53
CA VAL A 281 -44.90 14.36 -58.84
C VAL A 281 -45.14 13.31 -57.75
N PRO A 282 -44.80 12.01 -57.94
CA PRO A 282 -44.99 10.99 -56.90
C PRO A 282 -44.20 11.30 -55.60
N PHE A 283 -43.10 12.04 -55.71
CA PHE A 283 -42.20 12.35 -54.61
C PHE A 283 -42.61 13.61 -53.82
N ASP A 284 -43.67 14.32 -54.21
CA ASP A 284 -44.20 15.45 -53.44
C ASP A 284 -44.57 15.05 -52.00
N SER A 285 -45.07 13.83 -51.82
CA SER A 285 -45.40 13.27 -50.52
C SER A 285 -44.18 13.03 -49.61
N CYS A 286 -42.95 13.03 -50.18
CA CYS A 286 -41.71 12.98 -49.41
C CYS A 286 -41.38 14.30 -48.71
N GLU A 287 -42.11 15.40 -48.96
CA GLU A 287 -41.81 16.69 -48.33
C GLU A 287 -41.83 16.60 -46.79
N LYS A 288 -42.78 15.87 -46.20
CA LYS A 288 -42.89 15.72 -44.75
C LYS A 288 -41.68 15.02 -44.10
N PRO A 289 -41.29 13.80 -44.51
CA PRO A 289 -40.10 13.14 -43.96
C PRO A 289 -38.80 13.91 -44.23
N LEU A 290 -38.71 14.65 -45.35
CA LEU A 290 -37.58 15.53 -45.63
C LEU A 290 -37.57 16.79 -44.76
N ARG A 291 -38.73 17.38 -44.44
CA ARG A 291 -38.87 18.50 -43.50
C ARG A 291 -38.47 18.12 -42.08
N ASP A 292 -38.76 16.89 -41.64
CA ASP A 292 -38.34 16.40 -40.33
C ASP A 292 -36.80 16.36 -40.17
N CYS A 293 -36.07 16.34 -41.30
CA CYS A 293 -34.62 16.45 -41.33
C CYS A 293 -34.10 17.90 -41.30
N LEU A 294 -34.97 18.93 -41.37
CA LEU A 294 -34.58 20.34 -41.23
C LEU A 294 -34.42 20.72 -39.75
N ILE A 295 -33.44 20.11 -39.09
CA ILE A 295 -33.19 20.31 -37.66
C ILE A 295 -32.41 21.61 -37.43
N ASN A 296 -32.86 22.36 -36.42
CA ASN A 296 -32.17 23.51 -35.88
C ASN A 296 -31.73 23.21 -34.44
N GLU A 297 -30.55 22.62 -34.26
CA GLU A 297 -29.92 22.51 -32.94
C GLU A 297 -29.16 23.81 -32.65
N LEU A 298 -29.93 24.86 -32.37
CA LEU A 298 -29.40 26.10 -31.82
C LEU A 298 -29.46 26.00 -30.31
N LYS A 299 -28.35 26.34 -29.67
CA LYS A 299 -28.15 26.46 -28.22
C LYS A 299 -29.48 26.67 -27.48
N PRO A 300 -30.04 25.63 -26.82
CA PRO A 300 -31.19 25.87 -25.98
C PRO A 300 -30.75 26.83 -24.89
N GLU A 301 -31.38 28.00 -24.82
CA GLU A 301 -31.38 28.79 -23.59
C GLU A 301 -32.12 27.94 -22.56
N LEU A 302 -31.40 27.03 -21.91
CA LEU A 302 -31.89 26.31 -20.74
C LEU A 302 -32.29 27.37 -19.73
N GLU A 303 -33.58 27.69 -19.67
CA GLU A 303 -34.15 28.62 -18.71
C GLU A 303 -33.84 28.09 -17.32
N THR A 304 -32.79 28.64 -16.71
CA THR A 304 -32.37 28.22 -15.39
C THR A 304 -33.44 28.64 -14.40
N LYS A 305 -34.26 27.71 -13.92
CA LYS A 305 -34.93 27.87 -12.62
C LYS A 305 -33.82 27.99 -11.58
N GLN A 306 -33.48 29.24 -11.23
CA GLN A 306 -32.43 29.57 -10.28
C GLN A 306 -32.79 29.05 -8.88
N LYS A 307 -32.46 27.79 -8.58
CA LYS A 307 -32.22 27.37 -7.20
C LYS A 307 -30.72 27.44 -7.00
N GLN A 308 -30.25 28.61 -6.59
CA GLN A 308 -28.84 28.80 -6.25
C GLN A 308 -28.48 27.81 -5.12
N PRO A 309 -27.36 27.08 -5.23
CA PRO A 309 -27.02 26.00 -4.30
C PRO A 309 -26.35 26.54 -3.02
N TRP A 310 -27.00 27.48 -2.34
CA TRP A 310 -26.43 28.15 -1.15
C TRP A 310 -26.08 27.14 -0.06
N ILE A 311 -26.87 26.07 0.10
CA ILE A 311 -26.60 25.00 1.07
C ILE A 311 -25.28 24.29 0.75
N ALA A 312 -25.00 23.99 -0.53
CA ALA A 312 -23.75 23.34 -0.93
C ALA A 312 -22.54 24.28 -0.73
N ILE A 313 -22.72 25.59 -0.99
CA ILE A 313 -21.67 26.60 -0.78
C ILE A 313 -21.39 26.77 0.72
N ILE A 314 -22.43 26.82 1.56
CA ILE A 314 -22.30 26.91 3.02
C ILE A 314 -21.62 25.65 3.58
N LEU A 315 -21.99 24.45 3.11
CA LEU A 315 -21.34 23.21 3.52
C LEU A 315 -19.88 23.14 3.09
N ALA A 316 -19.56 23.56 1.86
CA ALA A 316 -18.17 23.63 1.38
C ALA A 316 -17.35 24.63 2.19
N PHE A 317 -17.92 25.80 2.49
CA PHE A 317 -17.28 26.81 3.32
C PHE A 317 -17.07 26.32 4.76
N ALA A 318 -18.06 25.68 5.37
CA ALA A 318 -17.94 25.07 6.69
C ALA A 318 -16.86 23.97 6.74
N GLY A 319 -16.77 23.14 5.69
CA GLY A 319 -15.71 22.14 5.54
C GLY A 319 -14.32 22.77 5.44
N ILE A 320 -14.17 23.86 4.69
CA ILE A 320 -12.90 24.59 4.58
C ILE A 320 -12.53 25.23 5.93
N VAL A 321 -13.48 25.83 6.64
CA VAL A 321 -13.23 26.44 7.96
C VAL A 321 -12.84 25.36 8.97
N ALA A 322 -13.50 24.21 8.99
CA ALA A 322 -13.15 23.09 9.85
C ALA A 322 -11.75 22.54 9.53
N LEU A 323 -11.41 22.43 8.24
CA LEU A 323 -10.08 21.99 7.79
C LEU A 323 -8.99 22.99 8.19
N LEU A 324 -9.23 24.29 7.99
CA LEU A 324 -8.30 25.34 8.39
C LEU A 324 -8.10 25.36 9.90
N TYR A 325 -9.17 25.23 10.68
CA TYR A 325 -9.10 25.12 12.13
C TYR A 325 -8.29 23.89 12.57
N TYR A 326 -8.50 22.74 11.93
CA TYR A 326 -7.74 21.51 12.18
C TYR A 326 -6.24 21.68 11.87
N LEU A 327 -5.90 22.30 10.73
CA LEU A 327 -4.52 22.57 10.34
C LEU A 327 -3.82 23.53 11.30
N VAL A 328 -4.54 24.54 11.81
CA VAL A 328 -4.00 25.47 12.82
C VAL A 328 -3.72 24.75 14.14
N LEU A 329 -4.62 23.89 14.61
CA LEU A 329 -4.39 23.09 15.82
C LEU A 329 -3.18 22.17 15.67
N TRP A 330 -3.07 21.50 14.51
CA TRP A 330 -1.93 20.63 14.21
C TRP A 330 -0.61 21.39 14.20
N TRP A 331 -0.55 22.55 13.54
CA TRP A 331 0.67 23.35 13.44
C TRP A 331 1.12 23.93 14.80
N GLN A 332 0.17 24.33 15.66
CA GLN A 332 0.49 24.77 17.01
C GLN A 332 1.13 23.67 17.86
N ASN A 333 0.68 22.41 17.70
CA ASN A 333 1.19 21.30 18.49
C ASN A 333 2.62 20.92 18.07
N GLU A 334 2.88 20.86 16.75
CA GLU A 334 4.24 20.67 16.21
C GLU A 334 5.20 21.78 16.67
N SER A 335 4.73 23.04 16.66
CA SER A 335 5.53 24.16 17.15
C SER A 335 5.90 24.00 18.63
N LEU A 336 4.94 23.62 19.49
CA LEU A 336 5.20 23.38 20.91
C LEU A 336 6.18 22.21 21.13
N VAL A 337 5.98 21.08 20.46
CA VAL A 337 6.91 19.93 20.54
C VAL A 337 8.31 20.37 20.12
N SER A 338 8.43 21.18 19.06
CA SER A 338 9.72 21.69 18.61
C SER A 338 10.37 22.67 19.60
N GLU A 339 9.58 23.46 20.32
CA GLU A 339 10.05 24.40 21.35
C GLU A 339 10.57 23.63 22.57
N ILE A 340 9.84 22.60 23.01
CA ILE A 340 10.25 21.73 24.12
C ILE A 340 11.51 20.94 23.74
N LYS A 341 11.63 20.45 22.49
CA LYS A 341 12.84 19.75 22.00
C LYS A 341 14.07 20.66 21.95
N LYS A 342 13.89 21.95 21.71
CA LYS A 342 15.00 22.93 21.70
C LYS A 342 15.39 23.40 23.10
N ALA A 343 14.46 23.36 24.04
CA ALA A 343 14.74 23.71 25.42
C ALA A 343 15.65 22.66 26.05
N SER A 344 16.69 23.12 26.75
CA SER A 344 17.51 22.20 27.54
C SER A 344 16.67 21.65 28.70
N PRO A 345 16.57 20.32 28.87
CA PRO A 345 15.92 19.75 30.04
C PRO A 345 16.65 20.16 31.32
N PRO A 346 15.98 20.08 32.49
CA PRO A 346 16.61 20.30 33.77
C PRO A 346 17.75 19.29 34.00
N ALA A 347 18.72 19.66 34.84
CA ALA A 347 19.79 18.76 35.24
C ALA A 347 19.20 17.44 35.79
N GLY A 348 19.72 16.30 35.31
CA GLY A 348 19.24 14.98 35.73
C GLY A 348 18.03 14.45 34.96
N VAL A 349 17.47 15.18 33.99
CA VAL A 349 16.39 14.70 33.12
C VAL A 349 16.91 14.47 31.70
N ILE A 350 16.67 13.28 31.15
CA ILE A 350 16.99 12.94 29.76
C ILE A 350 15.69 12.59 29.06
N ILE A 351 15.34 13.39 28.05
CA ILE A 351 14.16 13.19 27.23
C ILE A 351 14.47 12.11 26.19
N ARG A 352 13.70 11.02 26.15
CA ARG A 352 13.86 9.98 25.11
C ARG A 352 13.04 10.33 23.88
N THR A 353 11.76 10.61 24.08
CA THR A 353 10.81 10.91 23.01
C THR A 353 9.83 11.97 23.47
N ILE A 354 9.48 12.87 22.55
CA ILE A 354 8.37 13.80 22.68
C ILE A 354 7.65 13.79 21.34
N GLU A 355 6.41 13.34 21.39
CA GLU A 355 5.57 13.17 20.22
C GLU A 355 4.18 13.72 20.48
N GLN A 356 3.53 14.10 19.39
CA GLN A 356 2.15 14.54 19.39
C GLN A 356 1.23 13.31 19.53
N ASP A 357 0.35 13.34 20.53
CA ASP A 357 -0.69 12.32 20.71
C ASP A 357 -2.07 12.90 20.31
N GLY A 358 -2.51 12.59 19.09
CA GLY A 358 -3.76 13.11 18.54
C GLY A 358 -3.73 14.63 18.23
N VAL A 359 -4.90 15.27 18.23
CA VAL A 359 -5.05 16.69 17.80
C VAL A 359 -4.58 17.68 18.87
N ASN A 360 -4.66 17.29 20.16
CA ASN A 360 -4.36 18.18 21.29
C ASN A 360 -3.70 17.48 22.48
N GLY A 361 -3.05 16.34 22.26
CA GLY A 361 -2.31 15.60 23.27
C GLY A 361 -0.81 15.62 23.02
N LEU A 362 -0.06 15.43 24.11
CA LEU A 362 1.40 15.35 24.10
C LEU A 362 1.82 14.12 24.91
N SER A 363 2.62 13.26 24.28
CA SER A 363 3.25 12.12 24.94
C SER A 363 4.73 12.42 25.15
N LEU A 364 5.20 12.25 26.39
CA LEU A 364 6.58 12.48 26.78
C LEU A 364 7.11 11.27 27.54
N GLU A 365 8.16 10.65 27.00
CA GLU A 365 8.92 9.63 27.69
C GLU A 365 10.30 10.16 28.09
N ALA A 366 10.61 10.10 29.38
CA ALA A 366 11.85 10.62 29.91
C ALA A 366 12.44 9.76 31.02
N LEU A 367 13.76 9.76 31.08
CA LEU A 367 14.53 9.25 32.19
C LEU A 367 14.76 10.39 33.18
N ARG A 368 14.51 10.15 34.46
CA ARG A 368 14.61 11.16 35.51
C ARG A 368 15.46 10.67 36.69
N ASP A 369 16.31 11.55 37.21
CA ASP A 369 16.94 11.36 38.51
C ASP A 369 15.97 11.70 39.65
N PRO A 370 15.81 10.86 40.69
CA PRO A 370 14.90 11.12 41.80
C PRO A 370 15.10 12.49 42.47
N GLN A 371 16.32 13.03 42.46
CA GLN A 371 16.65 14.33 43.06
C GLN A 371 16.48 15.52 42.08
N SER A 372 16.08 15.29 40.83
CA SER A 372 15.86 16.38 39.88
C SER A 372 14.52 17.05 40.09
N THR A 373 14.35 18.25 39.55
CA THR A 373 13.04 18.91 39.45
C THR A 373 12.05 18.00 38.71
N PRO A 374 10.79 17.88 39.18
CA PRO A 374 9.73 17.18 38.47
C PRO A 374 9.56 17.69 37.03
N ILE A 375 9.26 16.79 36.11
CA ILE A 375 9.08 17.13 34.70
C ILE A 375 7.83 18.02 34.55
N GLU A 376 6.83 17.82 35.39
CA GLU A 376 5.59 18.59 35.42
C GLU A 376 5.86 20.07 35.71
N GLU A 377 6.74 20.38 36.67
CA GLU A 377 7.13 21.76 36.99
C GLU A 377 7.93 22.39 35.86
N TRP A 378 8.85 21.63 35.25
CA TRP A 378 9.55 22.08 34.05
C TRP A 378 8.60 22.33 32.88
N LEU A 379 7.56 21.50 32.73
CA LEU A 379 6.56 21.65 31.67
C LEU A 379 5.65 22.87 31.89
N GLN A 380 5.44 23.35 33.11
CA GLN A 380 4.66 24.57 33.39
C GLN A 380 5.23 25.84 32.75
N GLN A 381 6.54 25.88 32.46
CA GLN A 381 7.14 27.03 31.77
C GLN A 381 6.67 27.14 30.32
N PHE A 382 6.24 26.03 29.72
CA PHE A 382 5.62 26.00 28.41
C PHE A 382 4.12 26.17 28.63
N LYS A 383 3.46 27.03 27.83
CA LYS A 383 2.02 27.29 27.92
C LYS A 383 1.21 26.11 27.38
N ILE A 384 1.32 24.96 28.05
CA ILE A 384 0.74 23.67 27.67
C ILE A 384 -0.80 23.70 27.85
N GLY A 385 -1.35 24.65 28.62
CA GLY A 385 -2.80 24.87 28.72
C GLY A 385 -3.55 23.65 29.27
N GLU A 386 -4.80 23.43 28.86
CA GLU A 386 -5.63 22.27 29.24
C GLU A 386 -5.39 21.03 28.36
N ARG A 387 -4.16 20.83 27.87
CA ARG A 387 -3.83 19.71 26.98
C ARG A 387 -3.71 18.40 27.76
N THR A 388 -4.15 17.31 27.14
CA THR A 388 -3.95 15.97 27.70
C THR A 388 -2.47 15.61 27.59
N THR A 389 -1.78 15.52 28.73
CA THR A 389 -0.36 15.15 28.78
C THR A 389 -0.23 13.75 29.34
N GLN A 390 0.41 12.86 28.58
CA GLN A 390 0.80 11.54 29.08
C GLN A 390 2.31 11.56 29.30
N ILE A 391 2.70 11.53 30.57
CA ILE A 391 4.11 11.59 30.97
C ILE A 391 4.50 10.23 31.52
N LYS A 392 5.38 9.54 30.81
CA LYS A 392 5.95 8.25 31.24
C LYS A 392 7.38 8.49 31.72
N GLN A 393 7.62 8.22 33.01
CA GLN A 393 8.90 8.50 33.65
C GLN A 393 9.56 7.21 34.11
N GLU A 394 10.84 7.04 33.76
CA GLU A 394 11.68 5.96 34.27
C GLU A 394 12.81 6.54 35.14
N LEU A 395 13.06 5.94 36.30
CA LEU A 395 14.09 6.43 37.22
C LEU A 395 15.47 5.94 36.82
N TYR A 396 16.46 6.84 36.85
CA TYR A 396 17.89 6.50 36.72
C TYR A 396 18.73 7.36 37.67
N LEU A 397 20.00 7.01 37.85
CA LEU A 397 20.94 7.81 38.64
C LEU A 397 21.93 8.49 37.71
N SER A 398 21.89 9.82 37.65
CA SER A 398 22.78 10.63 36.83
C SER A 398 24.12 10.86 37.52
N ALA A 399 25.23 10.57 36.86
CA ALA A 399 26.57 10.88 37.37
C ALA A 399 26.98 12.36 37.16
N ALA A 400 26.05 13.23 36.73
CA ALA A 400 26.34 14.65 36.53
C ALA A 400 26.73 15.33 37.87
N PRO A 401 27.73 16.23 37.88
CA PRO A 401 28.23 16.87 39.11
C PRO A 401 27.14 17.54 39.94
N GLN A 402 26.21 18.25 39.30
CA GLN A 402 25.09 18.94 39.96
C GLN A 402 24.14 17.95 40.67
N MET A 403 23.90 16.78 40.08
CA MET A 403 23.03 15.76 40.69
C MET A 403 23.68 15.07 41.88
N ILE A 404 24.99 14.88 41.83
CA ILE A 404 25.75 14.37 42.98
C ILE A 404 25.70 15.37 44.14
N GLN A 405 25.86 16.67 43.86
CA GLN A 405 25.75 17.72 44.88
C GLN A 405 24.38 17.72 45.57
N LEU A 406 23.29 17.69 44.80
CA LEU A 406 21.92 17.62 45.35
C LEU A 406 21.69 16.35 46.20
N ARG A 407 22.20 15.19 45.74
CA ARG A 407 22.15 13.95 46.52
C ARG A 407 22.91 14.04 47.83
N VAL A 408 24.09 14.65 47.81
CA VAL A 408 24.92 14.86 49.00
C VAL A 408 24.19 15.78 49.98
N GLU A 409 23.61 16.88 49.50
CA GLU A 409 22.84 17.82 50.34
C GLU A 409 21.61 17.14 50.96
N SER A 410 20.87 16.34 50.18
CA SER A 410 19.75 15.53 50.70
C SER A 410 20.21 14.46 51.70
N ALA A 411 21.39 13.86 51.49
CA ALA A 411 21.96 12.92 52.45
C ALA A 411 22.45 13.60 53.75
N LEU A 412 22.83 14.88 53.67
CA LEU A 412 23.31 15.69 54.78
C LEU A 412 22.18 16.37 55.55
N SER A 413 21.00 16.53 54.97
CA SER A 413 19.84 17.15 55.64
C SER A 413 19.36 16.39 56.88
N SER A 414 19.73 15.12 57.02
CA SER A 414 19.45 14.34 58.24
C SER A 414 20.36 14.68 59.43
N PHE A 415 21.42 15.48 59.22
CA PHE A 415 22.40 15.82 60.25
C PHE A 415 22.35 17.33 60.57
N SER A 416 21.85 17.68 61.75
CA SER A 416 21.58 19.08 62.14
C SER A 416 22.81 19.88 62.60
N GLY A 417 23.99 19.25 62.71
CA GLY A 417 25.21 19.85 63.25
C GLY A 417 26.32 20.14 62.24
N ILE A 418 26.05 20.01 60.93
CA ILE A 418 27.06 20.05 59.86
C ILE A 418 26.77 21.16 58.88
N ASN A 419 27.79 21.97 58.63
CA ASN A 419 27.83 22.94 57.55
C ASN A 419 28.63 22.37 56.39
N THR A 420 28.10 22.55 55.19
CA THR A 420 28.69 22.12 53.93
C THR A 420 29.26 23.31 53.18
N SER A 421 30.42 23.12 52.57
CA SER A 421 31.00 24.10 51.66
C SER A 421 31.60 23.38 50.45
N TRP A 422 31.22 23.83 49.26
CA TRP A 422 31.71 23.30 48.00
C TRP A 422 32.77 24.24 47.42
N ASN A 423 33.95 23.69 47.13
CA ASN A 423 34.98 24.38 46.35
C ASN A 423 35.34 23.53 45.13
N GLY A 424 34.62 23.75 44.03
CA GLY A 424 34.73 22.95 42.82
C GLY A 424 34.43 21.47 43.09
N GLN A 425 35.46 20.62 43.01
CA GLN A 425 35.37 19.18 43.24
C GLN A 425 35.64 18.75 44.69
N VAL A 426 35.88 19.69 45.61
CA VAL A 426 36.15 19.39 47.02
C VAL A 426 34.93 19.73 47.87
N LEU A 427 34.34 18.71 48.50
CA LEU A 427 33.32 18.86 49.53
C LEU A 427 34.00 19.02 50.88
N SER A 428 33.88 20.19 51.49
CA SER A 428 34.37 20.45 52.85
C SER A 428 33.21 20.42 53.84
N LEU A 429 33.30 19.54 54.84
CA LEU A 429 32.37 19.47 55.96
C LEU A 429 32.99 20.14 57.19
N SER A 430 32.17 20.88 57.94
CA SER A 430 32.56 21.47 59.22
C SER A 430 31.39 21.40 60.19
N GLY A 431 31.63 21.17 61.47
CA GLY A 431 30.52 21.00 62.41
C GLY A 431 30.87 20.16 63.62
N LEU A 432 29.86 19.84 64.40
CA LEU A 432 30.00 19.10 65.66
C LEU A 432 29.12 17.85 65.63
N VAL A 433 29.73 16.66 65.58
CA VAL A 433 29.05 15.37 65.38
C VAL A 433 29.58 14.30 66.34
N THR A 434 28.86 13.24 66.63
CA THR A 434 29.36 12.10 67.42
C THR A 434 30.28 11.18 66.60
N VAL A 435 31.03 10.28 67.24
CA VAL A 435 31.90 9.30 66.54
C VAL A 435 31.10 8.42 65.58
N THR A 436 29.89 8.02 66.00
CA THR A 436 28.98 7.21 65.18
C THR A 436 28.47 8.00 63.98
N GLU A 437 28.11 9.27 64.16
CA GLU A 437 27.67 10.14 63.07
C GLU A 437 28.83 10.41 62.10
N TYR A 438 30.06 10.65 62.58
CA TYR A 438 31.24 10.83 61.74
C TYR A 438 31.45 9.64 60.78
N ASN A 439 31.40 8.42 61.30
CA ASN A 439 31.58 7.21 60.50
C ASN A 439 30.40 6.95 59.55
N ASP A 440 29.17 7.26 59.97
CA ASP A 440 27.98 7.11 59.12
C ASP A 440 27.96 8.15 57.98
N LEU A 441 28.36 9.40 58.26
CA LEU A 441 28.53 10.45 57.27
C LEU A 441 29.51 10.07 56.18
N GLN A 442 30.71 9.65 56.59
CA GLN A 442 31.73 9.23 55.64
C GLN A 442 31.21 8.10 54.75
N ARG A 443 30.63 7.06 55.37
CA ARG A 443 30.09 5.91 54.65
C ARG A 443 28.96 6.29 53.68
N ARG A 444 28.02 7.13 54.10
CA ARG A 444 26.87 7.56 53.27
C ARG A 444 27.31 8.38 52.08
N ILE A 445 28.20 9.35 52.29
CA ILE A 445 28.70 10.22 51.22
C ILE A 445 29.52 9.39 50.23
N GLU A 446 30.42 8.55 50.73
CA GLU A 446 31.24 7.67 49.89
C GLU A 446 30.45 6.58 49.15
N ALA A 447 29.26 6.22 49.65
CA ALA A 447 28.37 5.27 49.00
C ALA A 447 27.53 5.89 47.87
N ILE A 448 27.51 7.22 47.72
CA ILE A 448 26.78 7.88 46.63
C ILE A 448 27.45 7.51 45.29
N PRO A 449 26.72 6.88 44.34
CA PRO A 449 27.30 6.53 43.05
C PRO A 449 27.82 7.76 42.30
N GLY A 450 29.07 7.68 41.82
CA GLY A 450 29.73 8.77 41.09
C GLY A 450 30.48 9.79 41.96
N PHE A 451 30.36 9.72 43.30
CA PHE A 451 31.02 10.68 44.19
C PHE A 451 32.54 10.53 44.20
N LYS A 452 33.06 9.31 44.37
CA LYS A 452 34.51 9.05 44.47
C LYS A 452 35.27 9.36 43.18
N GLU A 453 34.58 9.25 42.05
CA GLU A 453 35.11 9.51 40.73
C GLU A 453 35.19 11.01 40.41
N SER A 454 34.29 11.82 40.97
CA SER A 454 34.12 13.23 40.60
C SER A 454 34.48 14.23 41.70
N PHE A 455 34.54 13.79 42.96
CA PHE A 455 34.70 14.65 44.13
C PHE A 455 35.63 14.05 45.19
N THR A 456 36.20 14.92 46.03
CA THR A 456 36.98 14.55 47.21
C THR A 456 36.29 15.07 48.48
N LEU A 457 36.22 14.24 49.50
CA LEU A 457 35.65 14.58 50.80
C LEU A 457 36.75 15.09 51.76
N ASN A 458 36.57 16.29 52.30
CA ASN A 458 37.41 16.87 53.35
C ASN A 458 36.60 17.08 54.62
N MET A 459 36.92 16.31 55.68
CA MET A 459 36.28 16.41 56.99
C MET A 459 37.20 16.97 58.08
N ARG A 460 38.30 17.63 57.72
CA ARG A 460 39.32 18.11 58.68
C ARG A 460 38.76 19.07 59.74
N ASN A 461 37.67 19.78 59.42
CA ASN A 461 37.04 20.76 60.30
C ASN A 461 35.77 20.24 61.00
N VAL A 462 35.54 18.92 60.97
CA VAL A 462 34.46 18.27 61.71
C VAL A 462 34.98 17.85 63.09
N SER A 463 34.47 18.51 64.13
CA SER A 463 34.81 18.24 65.53
C SER A 463 33.89 17.17 66.10
N VAL A 464 34.46 16.19 66.80
CA VAL A 464 33.66 15.10 67.36
C VAL A 464 33.20 15.45 68.78
N LYS A 465 31.87 15.52 69.03
CA LYS A 465 31.28 15.63 70.37
C LYS A 465 31.30 14.26 71.03
N GLY A 466 32.19 14.10 71.99
CA GLY A 466 32.29 12.91 72.80
C GLY A 466 33.52 13.02 73.67
N GLU A 467 33.32 12.82 74.96
CA GLU A 467 34.31 12.75 76.02
C GLU A 467 35.66 12.22 75.53
N GLN A 468 36.72 12.96 75.86
CA GLN A 468 38.05 12.38 75.91
C GLN A 468 37.94 11.04 76.65
N THR A 469 38.47 9.97 76.04
CA THR A 469 38.61 8.59 76.54
C THR A 469 37.55 7.55 76.16
N VAL A 470 37.16 7.47 74.89
CA VAL A 470 36.75 6.21 74.21
C VAL A 470 37.17 6.40 72.73
N ASN A 471 38.12 5.75 72.09
CA ASN A 471 38.72 4.42 72.24
C ASN A 471 40.00 4.31 71.36
N VAL A 472 40.88 5.33 71.29
CA VAL A 472 42.17 5.12 70.59
C VAL A 472 42.95 4.00 71.27
N THR A 473 42.94 3.98 72.61
CA THR A 473 43.48 2.88 73.42
C THR A 473 42.79 1.56 73.09
N THR A 474 41.45 1.51 73.01
CA THR A 474 40.72 0.25 72.74
C THR A 474 40.89 -0.24 71.30
N GLN A 475 41.03 0.66 70.32
CA GLN A 475 41.34 0.27 68.94
C GLN A 475 42.79 -0.21 68.80
N GLN A 476 43.75 0.46 69.44
CA GLN A 476 45.15 0.01 69.49
C GLN A 476 45.31 -1.30 70.25
N GLN A 477 44.56 -1.49 71.34
CA GLN A 477 44.47 -2.76 72.06
C GLN A 477 43.86 -3.84 71.17
N GLN A 478 42.80 -3.55 70.41
CA GLN A 478 42.21 -4.53 69.49
C GLN A 478 43.19 -4.93 68.37
N LEU A 479 43.94 -3.98 67.81
CA LEU A 479 44.99 -4.25 66.81
C LEU A 479 46.11 -5.12 67.41
N TYR A 480 46.55 -4.82 68.63
CA TYR A 480 47.52 -5.65 69.36
C TYR A 480 47.00 -7.07 69.60
N GLN A 481 45.74 -7.22 70.05
CA GLN A 481 45.13 -8.53 70.29
C GLN A 481 45.00 -9.36 69.00
N ASN A 482 44.67 -8.73 67.87
CA ASN A 482 44.60 -9.42 66.58
C ASN A 482 46.01 -9.88 66.13
N ALA A 483 47.01 -8.99 66.18
CA ALA A 483 48.39 -9.33 65.81
C ALA A 483 48.98 -10.43 66.73
N LEU A 484 48.66 -10.39 68.03
CA LEU A 484 49.02 -11.42 69.00
C LEU A 484 48.47 -12.79 68.61
N ALA A 485 47.17 -12.85 68.29
CA ALA A 485 46.52 -14.10 67.88
C ALA A 485 47.11 -14.67 66.59
N GLU A 486 47.45 -13.81 65.61
CA GLU A 486 48.07 -14.25 64.36
C GLU A 486 49.47 -14.84 64.57
N VAL A 487 50.28 -14.25 65.45
CA VAL A 487 51.62 -14.76 65.80
C VAL A 487 51.52 -16.11 66.50
N GLN A 488 50.58 -16.27 67.44
CA GLN A 488 50.40 -17.52 68.21
C GLN A 488 49.83 -18.69 67.39
N GLN A 489 49.14 -18.42 66.27
CA GLN A 489 48.62 -19.46 65.38
C GLN A 489 49.69 -20.07 64.46
N ILE A 490 50.84 -19.41 64.30
CA ILE A 490 51.92 -19.91 63.46
C ILE A 490 52.62 -21.06 64.18
N GLN A 491 52.69 -22.20 63.49
CA GLN A 491 53.38 -23.41 63.93
C GLN A 491 54.28 -23.93 62.82
N PHE A 492 55.40 -24.52 63.21
CA PHE A 492 56.35 -25.15 62.29
C PHE A 492 56.37 -26.65 62.48
N ASP A 493 56.17 -27.39 61.40
CA ASP A 493 56.23 -28.85 61.39
C ASP A 493 57.66 -29.34 61.12
N PHE A 494 58.07 -30.38 61.83
CA PHE A 494 59.38 -31.00 61.63
C PHE A 494 59.27 -32.44 61.09
N PRO A 495 60.08 -32.80 60.07
CA PRO A 495 60.26 -34.18 59.67
C PRO A 495 60.76 -35.09 60.82
N VAL A 496 60.64 -36.40 60.62
CA VAL A 496 61.03 -37.40 61.64
C VAL A 496 62.54 -37.29 61.90
N ALA A 497 62.93 -37.23 63.18
CA ALA A 497 64.33 -37.21 63.63
C ALA A 497 65.21 -36.04 63.10
N THR A 498 64.62 -34.96 62.56
CA THR A 498 65.37 -33.77 62.15
C THR A 498 65.16 -32.59 63.10
N THR A 499 66.16 -31.71 63.16
CA THR A 499 66.14 -30.43 63.89
C THR A 499 66.06 -29.22 62.95
N VAL A 500 66.09 -29.46 61.64
CA VAL A 500 66.15 -28.44 60.59
C VAL A 500 64.80 -28.33 59.88
N LEU A 501 64.38 -27.10 59.60
CA LEU A 501 63.17 -26.79 58.84
C LEU A 501 63.34 -27.11 57.35
N ASP A 502 62.26 -27.53 56.70
CA ASP A 502 62.23 -27.64 55.25
C ASP A 502 62.10 -26.25 54.57
N ARG A 503 62.32 -26.20 53.26
CA ARG A 503 62.30 -24.94 52.49
C ARG A 503 60.96 -24.19 52.57
N THR A 504 59.84 -24.90 52.69
CA THR A 504 58.51 -24.28 52.77
C THR A 504 58.25 -23.68 54.14
N GLN A 505 58.79 -24.29 55.20
CA GLN A 505 58.70 -23.79 56.56
C GLN A 505 59.64 -22.59 56.78
N ILE A 506 60.78 -22.51 56.07
CA ILE A 506 61.68 -21.36 56.13
C ILE A 506 60.99 -20.07 55.63
N GLU A 507 60.14 -20.13 54.60
CA GLU A 507 59.36 -18.96 54.15
C GLU A 507 58.37 -18.48 55.22
N LYS A 508 57.80 -19.40 56.00
CA LYS A 508 56.94 -19.05 57.14
C LYS A 508 57.72 -18.35 58.26
N VAL A 509 59.03 -18.62 58.40
CA VAL A 509 59.87 -17.93 59.40
C VAL A 509 60.00 -16.44 59.05
N GLN A 510 60.11 -16.09 57.77
CA GLN A 510 60.12 -14.68 57.35
C GLN A 510 58.82 -13.98 57.72
N ASN A 511 57.67 -14.59 57.36
CA ASN A 511 56.35 -14.05 57.71
C ASN A 511 56.17 -13.90 59.23
N LEU A 512 56.62 -14.88 60.02
CA LEU A 512 56.61 -14.79 61.47
C LEU A 512 57.48 -13.65 61.98
N ALA A 513 58.69 -13.48 61.45
CA ALA A 513 59.60 -12.40 61.86
C ALA A 513 58.98 -11.02 61.60
N ASP A 514 58.35 -10.82 60.44
CA ASP A 514 57.69 -9.55 60.09
C ASP A 514 56.50 -9.26 61.02
N LYS A 515 55.68 -10.28 61.32
CA LYS A 515 54.56 -10.16 62.28
C LYS A 515 55.02 -9.92 63.71
N ILE A 516 56.13 -10.51 64.15
CA ILE A 516 56.70 -10.23 65.47
C ILE A 516 57.19 -8.78 65.55
N LYS A 517 57.87 -8.27 64.52
CA LYS A 517 58.30 -6.86 64.47
C LYS A 517 57.11 -5.89 64.53
N GLU A 518 56.03 -6.20 63.82
CA GLU A 518 54.78 -5.43 63.89
C GLU A 518 54.16 -5.49 65.29
N LEU A 519 54.09 -6.68 65.90
CA LEU A 519 53.57 -6.87 67.24
C LEU A 519 54.40 -6.11 68.30
N MET A 520 55.73 -6.10 68.16
CA MET A 520 56.64 -5.34 69.03
C MET A 520 56.37 -3.83 68.95
N LEU A 521 56.16 -3.28 67.75
CA LEU A 521 55.84 -1.87 67.56
C LEU A 521 54.48 -1.52 68.20
N LEU A 522 53.48 -2.41 68.05
CA LEU A 522 52.19 -2.25 68.73
C LEU A 522 52.32 -2.38 70.26
N ALA A 523 53.20 -3.26 70.76
CA ALA A 523 53.47 -3.41 72.18
C ALA A 523 54.06 -2.13 72.78
N GLU A 524 55.03 -1.52 72.10
CA GLU A 524 55.68 -0.28 72.52
C GLU A 524 54.67 0.87 72.62
N ILE A 525 53.79 1.02 71.61
CA ILE A 525 52.72 2.04 71.59
C ILE A 525 51.74 1.83 72.78
N ASN A 526 51.42 0.59 73.11
CA ASN A 526 50.49 0.24 74.18
C ASN A 526 51.17 0.10 75.57
N GLN A 527 52.47 0.41 75.69
CA GLN A 527 53.25 0.26 76.92
C GLN A 527 53.27 -1.17 77.50
N TYR A 528 53.23 -2.17 76.61
CA TYR A 528 53.43 -3.57 76.96
C TYR A 528 54.90 -3.94 76.88
N THR A 529 55.39 -4.65 77.90
CA THR A 529 56.65 -5.39 77.81
C THR A 529 56.31 -6.81 77.41
N MET A 530 56.85 -7.30 76.28
CA MET A 530 56.55 -8.63 75.75
C MET A 530 57.82 -9.48 75.58
N GLY A 531 57.63 -10.79 75.58
CA GLY A 531 58.64 -11.79 75.24
C GLY A 531 58.01 -12.93 74.45
N VAL A 532 58.70 -13.37 73.39
CA VAL A 532 58.29 -14.46 72.52
C VAL A 532 58.93 -15.77 73.02
N ILE A 533 58.11 -16.77 73.30
CA ILE A 533 58.54 -18.11 73.69
C ILE A 533 58.33 -19.05 72.51
N VAL A 534 59.43 -19.57 71.99
CA VAL A 534 59.48 -20.60 70.95
C VAL A 534 59.50 -21.96 71.65
N ILE A 535 58.39 -22.70 71.57
CA ILE A 535 58.19 -23.95 72.30
C ILE A 535 58.33 -25.13 71.35
N GLY A 536 59.38 -25.94 71.53
CA GLY A 536 59.58 -27.16 70.77
C GLY A 536 58.90 -28.36 71.44
N THR A 537 58.22 -29.17 70.63
CA THR A 537 57.57 -30.41 71.06
C THR A 537 58.09 -31.62 70.29
N ALA A 538 58.04 -32.78 70.95
CA ALA A 538 58.36 -34.08 70.37
C ALA A 538 57.18 -35.05 70.52
N ASP A 539 57.10 -36.02 69.62
CA ASP A 539 56.11 -37.08 69.67
C ASP A 539 56.43 -38.14 70.74
N SER A 540 55.50 -39.07 70.93
CA SER A 540 55.61 -40.14 71.94
C SER A 540 56.56 -41.27 71.56
N VAL A 541 57.24 -41.15 70.42
CA VAL A 541 58.10 -42.18 69.85
C VAL A 541 59.56 -41.86 70.21
N GLY A 542 60.25 -42.76 70.93
CA GLY A 542 61.65 -42.59 71.33
C GLY A 542 61.88 -42.47 72.85
N ALA A 543 63.14 -42.42 73.27
CA ALA A 543 63.52 -42.26 74.67
C ALA A 543 63.26 -40.80 75.13
N SER A 544 62.72 -40.64 76.35
CA SER A 544 62.33 -39.32 76.89
C SER A 544 63.46 -38.29 76.84
N GLY A 545 64.70 -38.69 77.18
CA GLY A 545 65.88 -37.80 77.13
C GLY A 545 66.18 -37.28 75.71
N THR A 546 66.13 -38.16 74.71
CA THR A 546 66.36 -37.80 73.30
C THR A 546 65.26 -36.87 72.77
N ASN A 547 64.01 -37.09 73.18
CA ASN A 547 62.89 -36.24 72.78
C ASN A 547 62.98 -34.84 73.39
N THR A 548 63.47 -34.72 74.62
CA THR A 548 63.77 -33.43 75.24
C THR A 548 64.87 -32.68 74.48
N GLU A 549 66.01 -33.34 74.21
CA GLU A 549 67.11 -32.73 73.44
C GLU A 549 66.67 -32.30 72.03
N LEU A 550 65.91 -33.15 71.33
CA LEU A 550 65.43 -32.85 69.99
C LEU A 550 64.42 -31.69 69.97
N SER A 551 63.53 -31.63 70.97
CA SER A 551 62.57 -30.53 71.11
C SER A 551 63.27 -29.21 71.41
N GLN A 552 64.32 -29.21 72.25
CA GLN A 552 65.13 -28.02 72.54
C GLN A 552 65.89 -27.57 71.28
N ALA A 553 66.55 -28.51 70.59
CA ALA A 553 67.32 -28.19 69.39
C ALA A 553 66.45 -27.60 68.26
N ARG A 554 65.20 -28.04 68.11
CA ARG A 554 64.23 -27.46 67.16
C ARG A 554 63.83 -26.04 67.54
N ALA A 555 63.53 -25.81 68.82
CA ALA A 555 63.18 -24.47 69.32
C ALA A 555 64.35 -23.49 69.13
N GLU A 556 65.57 -23.92 69.44
CA GLU A 556 66.78 -23.11 69.24
C GLU A 556 67.05 -22.85 67.75
N HIS A 557 66.78 -23.82 66.88
CA HIS A 557 66.94 -23.61 65.44
C HIS A 557 65.98 -22.54 64.91
N VAL A 558 64.70 -22.61 65.29
CA VAL A 558 63.72 -21.56 64.91
C VAL A 558 64.11 -20.20 65.49
N LYS A 559 64.55 -20.15 66.75
CA LYS A 559 65.08 -18.91 67.35
C LYS A 559 66.26 -18.35 66.56
N SER A 560 67.21 -19.19 66.16
CA SER A 560 68.39 -18.75 65.39
C SER A 560 67.99 -18.11 64.05
N LEU A 561 66.99 -18.67 63.37
CA LEU A 561 66.47 -18.12 62.13
C LEU A 561 65.71 -16.81 62.34
N LEU A 562 64.93 -16.67 63.42
CA LEU A 562 64.27 -15.41 63.76
C LEU A 562 65.28 -14.29 64.08
N VAL A 563 66.39 -14.63 64.75
CA VAL A 563 67.48 -13.69 65.03
C VAL A 563 68.20 -13.28 63.73
N GLU A 564 68.41 -14.21 62.80
CA GLU A 564 68.93 -13.89 61.46
C GLU A 564 68.00 -12.94 60.67
N LYS A 565 66.69 -13.00 60.94
CA LYS A 565 65.69 -12.07 60.40
C LYS A 565 65.51 -10.79 61.23
N GLU A 566 66.50 -10.45 62.06
CA GLU A 566 66.59 -9.21 62.85
C GLU A 566 65.52 -9.08 63.96
N VAL A 567 64.97 -10.19 64.47
CA VAL A 567 64.17 -10.15 65.70
C VAL A 567 65.13 -10.15 66.91
N ALA A 568 64.91 -9.25 67.87
CA ALA A 568 65.83 -9.02 68.98
C ALA A 568 66.01 -10.29 69.85
N SER A 569 67.26 -10.79 69.96
CA SER A 569 67.54 -12.07 70.62
C SER A 569 67.24 -12.07 72.14
N ASN A 570 67.20 -10.89 72.77
CA ASN A 570 66.83 -10.71 74.19
C ASN A 570 65.32 -10.84 74.43
N GLU A 571 64.50 -10.80 73.37
CA GLU A 571 63.04 -10.92 73.46
C GLU A 571 62.54 -12.32 73.08
N ILE A 572 63.43 -13.21 72.61
CA ILE A 572 63.08 -14.59 72.24
C ILE A 572 63.70 -15.60 73.21
N MET A 573 62.86 -16.44 73.80
CA MET A 573 63.26 -17.60 74.59
C MET A 573 62.91 -18.90 73.85
N ALA A 574 63.85 -19.82 73.71
CA ALA A 574 63.61 -21.14 73.14
C ALA A 574 63.54 -22.20 74.24
N VAL A 575 62.46 -22.97 74.27
CA VAL A 575 62.22 -24.00 75.30
C VAL A 575 61.71 -25.28 74.64
N GLY A 576 62.44 -26.37 74.82
CA GLY A 576 62.00 -27.71 74.50
C GLY A 576 61.27 -28.32 75.69
N ILE A 577 60.01 -28.72 75.51
CA ILE A 577 59.21 -29.37 76.55
C ILE A 577 59.16 -30.90 76.41
N GLY A 578 59.92 -31.45 75.45
CA GLY A 578 59.98 -32.88 75.20
C GLY A 578 58.65 -33.45 74.73
N LYS A 579 58.28 -34.63 75.26
CA LYS A 579 57.07 -35.35 74.90
C LYS A 579 55.84 -34.69 75.53
N VAL A 580 54.87 -34.31 74.70
CA VAL A 580 53.58 -33.78 75.14
C VAL A 580 52.49 -34.85 74.98
N GLU A 581 51.87 -35.27 76.09
CA GLU A 581 50.78 -36.26 76.09
C GLU A 581 49.42 -35.58 75.93
N LEU A 582 49.00 -35.35 74.68
CA LEU A 582 47.65 -34.92 74.36
C LEU A 582 46.84 -36.14 73.89
N ALA A 583 45.72 -36.41 74.57
CA ALA A 583 44.97 -37.68 74.53
C ALA A 583 44.40 -38.10 73.15
N GLN A 584 44.64 -37.35 72.07
CA GLN A 584 44.10 -37.68 70.74
C GLN A 584 45.03 -37.44 69.53
N VAL A 585 46.31 -37.03 69.67
CA VAL A 585 47.18 -36.90 68.48
C VAL A 585 48.66 -37.22 68.76
N ALA A 586 49.02 -38.51 68.76
CA ALA A 586 50.39 -38.94 69.04
C ALA A 586 51.39 -38.65 67.89
N THR A 587 50.93 -38.49 66.64
CA THR A 587 51.81 -38.42 65.44
C THR A 587 52.04 -37.02 64.88
N THR A 588 51.31 -36.00 65.37
CA THR A 588 51.44 -34.59 64.92
C THR A 588 52.11 -33.68 65.95
N ALA A 589 52.74 -34.25 66.98
CA ALA A 589 53.36 -33.50 68.08
C ALA A 589 54.83 -33.10 67.82
N ARG A 590 55.33 -33.23 66.58
CA ARG A 590 56.66 -32.77 66.17
C ARG A 590 56.59 -31.34 65.64
N LYS A 591 56.35 -30.39 66.53
CA LYS A 591 56.09 -29.01 66.15
C LYS A 591 56.92 -28.02 66.96
N VAL A 592 57.10 -26.83 66.42
CA VAL A 592 57.46 -25.65 67.19
C VAL A 592 56.25 -24.72 67.20
N LEU A 593 55.81 -24.37 68.40
CA LEU A 593 54.71 -23.46 68.67
C LEU A 593 55.28 -22.11 69.12
N ILE A 594 54.58 -21.04 68.78
CA ILE A 594 54.95 -19.69 69.20
C ILE A 594 53.95 -19.25 70.26
N ASN A 595 54.47 -18.83 71.40
CA ASN A 595 53.69 -18.17 72.43
C ASN A 595 54.29 -16.79 72.71
N VAL A 596 53.47 -15.85 73.14
CA VAL A 596 53.91 -14.51 73.52
C VAL A 596 53.38 -14.24 74.91
N VAL A 597 54.28 -13.87 75.80
CA VAL A 597 53.95 -13.43 77.16
C VAL A 597 54.15 -11.93 77.19
N TYR A 598 53.19 -11.22 77.76
CA TYR A 598 53.28 -9.77 77.88
C TYR A 598 52.74 -9.29 79.22
N HIS A 599 53.27 -8.16 79.68
CA HIS A 599 52.84 -7.48 80.89
C HIS A 599 52.64 -5.99 80.60
N GLN A 600 51.59 -5.41 81.16
CA GLN A 600 51.33 -3.97 81.07
C GLN A 600 52.13 -3.23 82.12
N ASN A 601 52.98 -2.30 81.68
CA ASN A 601 53.76 -1.50 82.61
C ASN A 601 52.82 -0.55 83.36
N THR A 602 52.51 -0.88 84.62
CA THR A 602 51.86 0.06 85.54
C THR A 602 52.95 0.96 86.13
N LEU A 603 52.82 2.28 85.96
CA LEU A 603 53.67 3.24 86.65
C LEU A 603 53.46 3.10 88.17
N GLY A 604 54.40 2.43 88.84
CA GLY A 604 54.43 2.35 90.30
C GLY A 604 54.77 3.71 90.90
N HIS A 605 53.77 4.40 91.45
CA HIS A 605 54.00 5.38 92.51
C HIS A 605 54.41 4.62 93.77
N THR A 606 55.71 4.52 94.05
CA THR A 606 56.21 4.25 95.40
C THR A 606 56.05 5.53 96.23
N GLU A 607 54.91 5.73 96.87
CA GLU A 607 54.86 6.58 98.06
C GLU A 607 55.54 5.84 99.21
N ARG A 608 56.72 6.36 99.60
CA ARG A 608 57.28 6.10 100.93
C ARG A 608 56.42 6.86 101.93
N GLU A 609 55.55 6.15 102.65
CA GLU A 609 55.10 6.63 103.97
C GLU A 609 56.27 6.49 104.94
N GLY A 610 56.79 7.63 105.40
CA GLY A 610 57.81 7.71 106.44
C GLY A 610 57.40 8.77 107.45
N ASN A 611 57.01 8.28 108.64
CA ASN A 611 56.76 8.95 109.93
C ASN A 611 55.65 10.00 110.05
#